data_AF-A0A3E0RF97-F1
#
_entry.id   AF-A0A3E0RF97-F1
#
_cell.length_a   1.000
_cell.length_b   1.000
_cell.length_c   1.000
_cell.angle_alpha   90.00
_cell.angle_beta   90.00
_cell.angle_gamma   90.00
#
_symmetry.space_group_name_H-M   'P 1'
#
loop_
_entity.id
_entity.type
_entity.pdbx_description
1 polymer ?
#
loop_
_entity_poly.entity_id
_entity_poly.type
_entity_poly.pdbx_seq_one_letter_code
_entity_poly.pdbx_strand_id
1 'polypeptide(L)'
;NYGDTAVDLAGMSWDDESGISGTSTFPSVTVAPGEAIVVWDDVAANEDSLLVSWKLYPGSVQVISTDELTGSFPSLSQNGDGVYLFDAAGIELTKSEYISGTAGYSIEFDTTGASLGNAVDGVNGAYTSLNGDVGSPGNLTPNTGAGEFTLNGRIYPNPNTGQFNIEMDRTDNYTVEVMDVRGAVLSRMTVEGNTISVDVNVSAGMYLVRVSSARGTVTQRVQVL
;
A
#
# COMPACT_ATOMS: atom_id res chain seq x y z
N ASN A 1 -10.80 -6.27 -12.87
CA ASN A 1 -11.23 -6.16 -14.27
C ASN A 1 -10.38 -7.08 -15.13
N TYR A 2 -10.90 -8.26 -15.47
CA TYR A 2 -10.19 -9.22 -16.34
C TYR A 2 -10.42 -8.98 -17.84
N GLY A 3 -11.20 -7.96 -18.22
CA GLY A 3 -11.44 -7.60 -19.61
C GLY A 3 -10.37 -6.70 -20.20
N ASP A 4 -10.50 -6.43 -21.50
CA ASP A 4 -9.55 -5.62 -22.28
C ASP A 4 -9.89 -4.12 -22.34
N THR A 5 -11.01 -3.72 -21.73
CA THR A 5 -11.48 -2.32 -21.70
C THR A 5 -11.68 -1.84 -20.28
N ALA A 6 -11.47 -0.55 -20.04
CA ALA A 6 -11.78 0.06 -18.75
C ALA A 6 -13.28 -0.02 -18.45
N VAL A 7 -13.64 -0.23 -17.18
CA VAL A 7 -15.02 -0.28 -16.68
C VAL A 7 -15.23 0.86 -15.70
N ASP A 8 -16.25 1.68 -15.91
CA ASP A 8 -16.69 2.66 -14.92
C ASP A 8 -17.78 2.04 -14.05
N LEU A 9 -17.61 2.12 -12.73
CA LEU A 9 -18.54 1.57 -11.74
C LEU A 9 -19.74 2.48 -11.44
N ALA A 10 -19.83 3.66 -12.05
CA ALA A 10 -20.89 4.63 -11.79
C ALA A 10 -22.30 3.99 -11.81
N GLY A 11 -22.97 4.00 -10.65
CA GLY A 11 -24.33 3.48 -10.48
C GLY A 11 -24.44 1.96 -10.39
N MET A 12 -23.36 1.21 -10.58
CA MET A 12 -23.30 -0.20 -10.21
C MET A 12 -23.47 -0.34 -8.69
N SER A 13 -23.92 -1.51 -8.24
CA SER A 13 -24.10 -1.75 -6.81
C SER A 13 -23.70 -3.15 -6.42
N TRP A 14 -23.41 -3.33 -5.13
CA TRP A 14 -23.17 -4.63 -4.55
C TRP A 14 -24.05 -4.85 -3.32
N ASP A 15 -24.23 -6.13 -2.98
CA ASP A 15 -24.91 -6.56 -1.78
C ASP A 15 -24.29 -7.85 -1.20
N ASP A 16 -24.74 -8.21 0.00
CA ASP A 16 -24.49 -9.52 0.60
C ASP A 16 -25.38 -10.63 -0.02
N GLU A 17 -25.54 -11.76 0.66
CA GLU A 17 -26.35 -12.89 0.21
C GLU A 17 -27.85 -12.60 0.10
N SER A 18 -28.32 -11.46 0.61
CA SER A 18 -29.70 -11.02 0.40
C SER A 18 -29.99 -10.63 -1.06
N GLY A 19 -28.95 -10.29 -1.83
CA GLY A 19 -29.03 -10.11 -3.28
C GLY A 19 -29.95 -8.98 -3.72
N ILE A 20 -29.99 -7.87 -2.97
CA ILE A 20 -30.81 -6.71 -3.24
C ILE A 20 -29.99 -5.65 -4.00
N SER A 21 -30.36 -5.43 -5.27
CA SER A 21 -29.75 -4.35 -6.06
C SER A 21 -29.93 -2.99 -5.38
N GLY A 22 -28.88 -2.18 -5.40
CA GLY A 22 -28.88 -0.81 -4.88
C GLY A 22 -28.64 -0.69 -3.38
N THR A 23 -28.35 -1.78 -2.66
CA THR A 23 -28.02 -1.72 -1.22
C THR A 23 -26.77 -0.87 -0.98
N SER A 24 -25.70 -1.10 -1.72
CA SER A 24 -24.47 -0.32 -1.68
C SER A 24 -24.03 0.09 -3.08
N THR A 25 -24.10 1.38 -3.41
CA THR A 25 -23.91 1.90 -4.77
C THR A 25 -22.55 2.56 -4.92
N PHE A 26 -21.84 2.21 -5.98
CA PHE A 26 -20.52 2.74 -6.30
C PHE A 26 -20.58 4.17 -6.88
N PRO A 27 -19.60 5.03 -6.54
CA PRO A 27 -19.36 6.27 -7.27
C PRO A 27 -18.79 6.00 -8.67
N SER A 28 -18.56 7.06 -9.45
CA SER A 28 -17.82 6.91 -10.71
C SER A 28 -16.35 6.63 -10.40
N VAL A 29 -15.93 5.41 -10.72
CA VAL A 29 -14.58 4.90 -10.51
C VAL A 29 -14.24 4.06 -11.73
N THR A 30 -13.15 4.44 -12.42
CA THR A 30 -12.71 3.73 -13.61
C THR A 30 -11.69 2.68 -13.24
N VAL A 31 -12.00 1.42 -13.52
CA VAL A 31 -11.12 0.25 -13.31
C VAL A 31 -10.52 -0.17 -14.65
N ALA A 32 -9.23 0.04 -14.84
CA ALA A 32 -8.49 -0.31 -16.06
C ALA A 32 -8.40 -1.84 -16.27
N PRO A 33 -8.11 -2.30 -17.49
CA PRO A 33 -7.78 -3.70 -17.75
C PRO A 33 -6.67 -4.22 -16.82
N GLY A 34 -6.90 -5.37 -16.18
CA GLY A 34 -5.96 -5.97 -15.22
C GLY A 34 -5.94 -5.32 -13.83
N GLU A 35 -6.70 -4.26 -13.60
CA GLU A 35 -6.78 -3.59 -12.31
C GLU A 35 -7.86 -4.20 -11.41
N ALA A 36 -7.70 -4.08 -10.09
CA ALA A 36 -8.66 -4.51 -9.08
C ALA A 36 -9.00 -3.34 -8.14
N ILE A 37 -10.11 -3.50 -7.42
CA ILE A 37 -10.55 -2.59 -6.37
C ILE A 37 -10.64 -3.35 -5.05
N VAL A 38 -10.56 -2.63 -3.94
CA VAL A 38 -10.92 -3.11 -2.61
C VAL A 38 -12.06 -2.26 -2.08
N VAL A 39 -13.16 -2.90 -1.73
CA VAL A 39 -14.27 -2.24 -1.03
C VAL A 39 -14.07 -2.46 0.46
N TRP A 40 -13.99 -1.38 1.24
CA TRP A 40 -13.50 -1.45 2.61
C TRP A 40 -14.44 -0.79 3.61
N ASP A 41 -14.75 -1.51 4.70
CA ASP A 41 -15.60 -1.02 5.78
C ASP A 41 -14.84 -0.12 6.77
N ASP A 42 -14.43 1.04 6.28
CA ASP A 42 -13.89 2.15 7.05
C ASP A 42 -14.14 3.44 6.24
N VAL A 43 -13.52 4.55 6.64
CA VAL A 43 -13.61 5.84 5.94
C VAL A 43 -12.40 6.10 5.06
N ALA A 44 -12.58 6.89 4.00
CA ALA A 44 -11.54 7.25 3.04
C ALA A 44 -10.28 7.87 3.70
N ALA A 45 -10.47 8.57 4.83
CA ALA A 45 -9.37 9.14 5.61
C ALA A 45 -8.40 8.09 6.19
N ASN A 46 -8.80 6.81 6.26
CA ASN A 46 -8.02 5.71 6.83
C ASN A 46 -7.40 4.78 5.77
N GLU A 47 -7.58 5.03 4.47
CA GLU A 47 -7.13 4.11 3.41
C GLU A 47 -5.62 3.87 3.44
N ASP A 48 -4.83 4.91 3.77
CA ASP A 48 -3.38 4.76 3.97
C ASP A 48 -3.05 3.71 5.05
N SER A 49 -3.88 3.58 6.08
CA SER A 49 -3.72 2.57 7.14
C SER A 49 -3.96 1.15 6.60
N LEU A 50 -4.98 0.97 5.76
CA LEU A 50 -5.22 -0.30 5.07
C LEU A 50 -4.00 -0.67 4.24
N LEU A 51 -3.51 0.23 3.39
CA LEU A 51 -2.36 -0.01 2.53
C LEU A 51 -1.12 -0.38 3.34
N VAL A 52 -0.82 0.35 4.43
CA VAL A 52 0.31 0.04 5.33
C VAL A 52 0.15 -1.34 5.94
N SER A 53 -1.02 -1.67 6.49
CA SER A 53 -1.27 -2.96 7.14
C SER A 53 -1.08 -4.13 6.17
N TRP A 54 -1.39 -3.93 4.89
CA TRP A 54 -1.26 -4.91 3.83
C TRP A 54 0.00 -4.74 2.99
N LYS A 55 0.99 -3.96 3.43
CA LYS A 55 2.29 -3.81 2.75
C LYS A 55 2.14 -3.35 1.28
N LEU A 56 1.11 -2.56 0.99
CA LEU A 56 0.78 -1.99 -0.31
C LEU A 56 1.26 -0.54 -0.41
N TYR A 57 1.44 -0.05 -1.63
CA TYR A 57 1.78 1.36 -1.91
C TYR A 57 0.53 2.17 -2.29
N PRO A 58 0.49 3.49 -2.04
CA PRO A 58 -0.54 4.36 -2.59
C PRO A 58 -0.68 4.20 -4.10
N GLY A 59 -1.91 3.91 -4.57
CA GLY A 59 -2.23 3.67 -5.97
C GLY A 59 -1.89 2.26 -6.49
N SER A 60 -1.42 1.33 -5.64
CA SER A 60 -1.24 -0.08 -6.05
C SER A 60 -2.56 -0.85 -6.18
N VAL A 61 -3.60 -0.36 -5.51
CA VAL A 61 -4.99 -0.79 -5.63
C VAL A 61 -5.87 0.44 -5.44
N GLN A 62 -7.04 0.45 -6.08
CA GLN A 62 -8.07 1.44 -5.79
C GLN A 62 -8.89 0.95 -4.60
N VAL A 63 -8.90 1.73 -3.52
CA VAL A 63 -9.75 1.47 -2.36
C VAL A 63 -11.01 2.31 -2.52
N ILE A 64 -12.17 1.75 -2.16
CA ILE A 64 -13.45 2.45 -2.09
C ILE A 64 -14.00 2.21 -0.68
N SER A 65 -14.05 3.28 0.09
CA SER A 65 -14.44 3.28 1.49
C SER A 65 -15.94 3.49 1.67
N THR A 66 -16.49 3.14 2.85
CA THR A 66 -17.93 3.19 3.14
C THR A 66 -18.52 4.59 2.93
N ASP A 67 -17.78 5.65 3.24
CA ASP A 67 -18.22 7.04 3.10
C ASP A 67 -18.15 7.58 1.64
N GLU A 68 -17.61 6.80 0.72
CA GLU A 68 -17.61 7.07 -0.72
C GLU A 68 -18.74 6.34 -1.45
N LEU A 69 -19.32 5.33 -0.81
CA LEU A 69 -20.48 4.59 -1.29
C LEU A 69 -21.77 5.33 -0.93
N THR A 70 -22.82 5.09 -1.72
CA THR A 70 -24.18 5.53 -1.37
C THR A 70 -25.04 4.33 -0.98
N GLY A 71 -25.66 4.39 0.20
CA GLY A 71 -26.52 3.32 0.70
C GLY A 71 -26.01 2.77 2.04
N SER A 72 -26.19 1.47 2.25
CA SER A 72 -25.66 0.75 3.40
C SER A 72 -24.40 -0.03 3.02
N PHE A 73 -23.60 -0.39 4.01
CA PHE A 73 -22.49 -1.34 3.82
C PHE A 73 -22.95 -2.73 4.32
N PRO A 74 -23.24 -3.68 3.40
CA PRO A 74 -23.60 -5.05 3.76
C PRO A 74 -22.52 -5.71 4.63
N SER A 75 -22.92 -6.50 5.62
CA SER A 75 -21.98 -7.22 6.48
C SER A 75 -21.68 -8.60 5.91
N LEU A 76 -20.48 -9.14 6.14
CA LEU A 76 -20.12 -10.49 5.72
C LEU A 76 -19.97 -11.43 6.92
N SER A 77 -20.73 -12.53 6.92
CA SER A 77 -20.85 -13.55 7.97
C SER A 77 -19.77 -14.63 7.89
N GLN A 78 -19.40 -15.22 9.03
CA GLN A 78 -18.52 -16.40 9.07
C GLN A 78 -19.27 -17.72 8.82
N ASN A 79 -20.59 -17.74 8.93
CA ASN A 79 -21.43 -18.94 8.82
C ASN A 79 -22.02 -19.12 7.40
N GLY A 80 -21.33 -18.57 6.40
CA GLY A 80 -21.76 -18.51 5.02
C GLY A 80 -22.39 -17.17 4.68
N ASP A 81 -22.07 -16.69 3.49
CA ASP A 81 -22.46 -15.39 2.93
C ASP A 81 -22.08 -15.34 1.43
N GLY A 82 -22.23 -14.20 0.77
CA GLY A 82 -21.69 -13.97 -0.56
C GLY A 82 -21.67 -12.49 -0.93
N VAL A 83 -21.02 -12.21 -2.05
CA VAL A 83 -21.06 -10.87 -2.67
C VAL A 83 -21.81 -10.98 -3.97
N TYR A 84 -22.84 -10.15 -4.13
CA TYR A 84 -23.64 -10.02 -5.33
C TYR A 84 -23.31 -8.70 -5.99
N LEU A 85 -23.08 -8.68 -7.31
CA LEU A 85 -22.76 -7.48 -8.08
C LEU A 85 -23.83 -7.22 -9.13
N PHE A 86 -24.30 -5.98 -9.19
CA PHE A 86 -25.34 -5.52 -10.11
C PHE A 86 -24.82 -4.40 -11.00
N ASP A 87 -25.32 -4.36 -12.23
CA ASP A 87 -25.10 -3.21 -13.12
C ASP A 87 -25.94 -1.99 -12.70
N ALA A 88 -25.75 -0.86 -13.40
CA ALA A 88 -26.48 0.37 -13.12
C ALA A 88 -27.99 0.32 -13.45
N ALA A 89 -28.45 -0.72 -14.17
CA ALA A 89 -29.87 -0.98 -14.39
C ALA A 89 -30.48 -1.90 -13.31
N GLY A 90 -29.65 -2.39 -12.37
CA GLY A 90 -30.01 -3.31 -11.31
C GLY A 90 -30.09 -4.77 -11.74
N ILE A 91 -29.46 -5.13 -12.87
CA ILE A 91 -29.35 -6.51 -13.32
C ILE A 91 -28.14 -7.16 -12.65
N GLU A 92 -28.31 -8.34 -12.06
CA GLU A 92 -27.21 -9.13 -11.50
C GLU A 92 -26.20 -9.49 -12.61
N LEU A 93 -24.95 -9.10 -12.40
CA LEU A 93 -23.83 -9.42 -13.27
C LEU A 93 -23.19 -10.74 -12.87
N THR A 94 -22.92 -10.91 -11.58
CA THR A 94 -22.28 -12.09 -11.02
C THR A 94 -22.49 -12.12 -9.51
N LYS A 95 -22.21 -13.28 -8.91
CA LYS A 95 -22.15 -13.47 -7.48
C LYS A 95 -21.04 -14.44 -7.08
N SER A 96 -20.62 -14.36 -5.83
CA SER A 96 -19.60 -15.22 -5.25
C SER A 96 -19.99 -15.57 -3.83
N GLU A 97 -20.36 -16.84 -3.61
CA GLU A 97 -20.94 -17.33 -2.35
C GLU A 97 -19.99 -18.32 -1.67
N TYR A 98 -19.96 -18.29 -0.34
CA TYR A 98 -19.17 -19.19 0.48
C TYR A 98 -19.99 -19.76 1.64
N ILE A 99 -19.61 -20.93 2.13
CA ILE A 99 -20.37 -21.69 3.14
C ILE A 99 -19.87 -21.39 4.56
N SER A 100 -18.60 -21.00 4.69
CA SER A 100 -17.97 -20.71 5.98
C SER A 100 -16.70 -19.90 5.78
N GLY A 101 -16.40 -19.03 6.74
CA GLY A 101 -15.13 -18.30 6.80
C GLY A 101 -14.48 -18.36 8.17
N THR A 102 -13.18 -18.07 8.22
CA THR A 102 -12.41 -18.01 9.47
C THR A 102 -11.95 -16.58 9.73
N ALA A 103 -12.16 -16.09 10.94
CA ALA A 103 -11.68 -14.76 11.34
C ALA A 103 -10.19 -14.59 11.05
N GLY A 104 -9.82 -13.47 10.43
CA GLY A 104 -8.45 -13.17 10.02
C GLY A 104 -8.02 -13.79 8.69
N TYR A 105 -8.94 -14.40 7.93
CA TYR A 105 -8.67 -14.94 6.59
C TYR A 105 -9.69 -14.41 5.60
N SER A 106 -9.26 -13.93 4.44
CA SER A 106 -10.17 -13.68 3.33
C SER A 106 -10.64 -15.01 2.71
N ILE A 107 -11.78 -14.99 2.03
CA ILE A 107 -12.21 -16.11 1.18
C ILE A 107 -11.75 -15.84 -0.25
N GLU A 108 -11.09 -16.83 -0.86
CA GLU A 108 -10.68 -16.77 -2.26
C GLU A 108 -11.76 -17.35 -3.17
N PHE A 109 -11.84 -16.82 -4.38
CA PHE A 109 -12.74 -17.28 -5.44
C PHE A 109 -11.97 -17.42 -6.74
N ASP A 110 -12.33 -18.40 -7.56
CA ASP A 110 -11.83 -18.48 -8.92
C ASP A 110 -12.53 -17.48 -9.85
N THR A 111 -12.11 -17.42 -11.11
CA THR A 111 -12.66 -16.48 -12.11
C THR A 111 -14.11 -16.76 -12.50
N THR A 112 -14.69 -17.88 -12.05
CA THR A 112 -16.10 -18.22 -12.27
C THR A 112 -16.99 -17.83 -11.08
N GLY A 113 -16.39 -17.33 -9.99
CA GLY A 113 -17.08 -16.98 -8.75
C GLY A 113 -17.24 -18.14 -7.77
N ALA A 114 -16.59 -19.29 -8.02
CA ALA A 114 -16.63 -20.43 -7.12
C ALA A 114 -15.62 -20.26 -5.97
N SER A 115 -16.04 -20.50 -4.73
CA SER A 115 -15.18 -20.39 -3.55
C SER A 115 -14.07 -21.44 -3.55
N LEU A 116 -12.84 -21.00 -3.30
CA LEU A 116 -11.65 -21.81 -3.09
C LEU A 116 -11.35 -22.06 -1.60
N GLY A 117 -12.12 -21.42 -0.70
CA GLY A 117 -11.95 -21.48 0.75
C GLY A 117 -11.14 -20.30 1.31
N ASN A 118 -10.70 -20.43 2.56
CA ASN A 118 -9.84 -19.43 3.21
C ASN A 118 -8.52 -19.26 2.44
N ALA A 119 -8.04 -18.03 2.36
CA ALA A 119 -6.74 -17.70 1.80
C ALA A 119 -5.60 -18.41 2.54
N VAL A 120 -4.53 -18.71 1.82
CA VAL A 120 -3.32 -19.34 2.36
C VAL A 120 -2.11 -18.50 1.98
N ASP A 121 -1.27 -18.18 2.96
CA ASP A 121 -0.08 -17.36 2.76
C ASP A 121 0.81 -17.94 1.64
N GLY A 122 1.08 -17.12 0.62
CA GLY A 122 1.87 -17.49 -0.55
C GLY A 122 1.12 -18.22 -1.67
N VAL A 123 -0.20 -18.41 -1.55
CA VAL A 123 -1.05 -19.07 -2.55
C VAL A 123 -1.95 -18.02 -3.22
N ASN A 124 -2.15 -18.12 -4.55
CA ASN A 124 -3.06 -17.25 -5.32
C ASN A 124 -2.87 -15.72 -5.12
N GLY A 125 -1.68 -15.30 -4.71
CA GLY A 125 -1.39 -13.89 -4.43
C GLY A 125 -1.77 -13.45 -3.01
N ALA A 126 -2.30 -14.33 -2.17
CA ALA A 126 -2.50 -14.05 -0.75
C ALA A 126 -1.19 -13.99 0.03
N TYR A 127 -1.17 -13.12 1.02
CA TYR A 127 -0.05 -12.95 1.93
C TYR A 127 -0.52 -12.48 3.31
N THR A 128 0.35 -12.60 4.29
CA THR A 128 0.07 -12.19 5.67
C THR A 128 0.26 -10.68 5.85
N SER A 129 -0.74 -9.99 6.42
CA SER A 129 -0.71 -8.57 6.80
C SER A 129 0.24 -8.32 7.98
N LEU A 130 0.45 -7.06 8.37
CA LEU A 130 1.21 -6.70 9.57
C LEU A 130 0.49 -7.10 10.87
N ASN A 131 -0.83 -7.29 10.81
CA ASN A 131 -1.67 -7.64 11.95
C ASN A 131 -1.90 -9.15 12.09
N GLY A 132 -1.42 -9.95 11.14
CA GLY A 132 -1.50 -11.42 11.15
C GLY A 132 -2.67 -12.01 10.35
N ASP A 133 -3.47 -11.18 9.70
CA ASP A 133 -4.53 -11.62 8.79
C ASP A 133 -3.94 -12.09 7.45
N VAL A 134 -4.58 -13.05 6.78
CA VAL A 134 -4.13 -13.60 5.50
C VAL A 134 -5.17 -13.30 4.42
N GLY A 135 -4.74 -12.69 3.33
CA GLY A 135 -5.60 -12.38 2.19
C GLY A 135 -4.86 -11.76 1.02
N SER A 136 -5.61 -11.45 -0.03
CA SER A 136 -5.08 -10.99 -1.33
C SER A 136 -5.69 -9.65 -1.78
N PRO A 137 -5.63 -8.56 -0.98
CA PRO A 137 -6.26 -7.27 -1.33
C PRO A 137 -5.57 -6.55 -2.51
N GLY A 138 -4.42 -7.04 -2.95
CA GLY A 138 -3.67 -6.49 -4.08
C GLY A 138 -2.44 -7.34 -4.35
N ASN A 139 -1.66 -6.98 -5.36
CA ASN A 139 -0.39 -7.65 -5.59
C ASN A 139 0.62 -7.17 -4.54
N LEU A 140 1.28 -8.11 -3.85
CA LEU A 140 2.44 -7.80 -3.03
C LEU A 140 3.58 -7.37 -3.95
N THR A 141 3.60 -6.11 -4.36
CA THR A 141 4.85 -5.46 -4.71
C THR A 141 5.71 -5.50 -3.46
N PRO A 142 6.94 -6.05 -3.47
CA PRO A 142 7.76 -6.11 -2.28
C PRO A 142 7.79 -4.72 -1.69
N ASN A 143 7.19 -4.58 -0.51
CA ASN A 143 7.35 -3.40 0.28
C ASN A 143 8.85 -3.36 0.61
N THR A 144 9.65 -2.65 -0.20
CA THR A 144 11.03 -2.32 0.15
C THR A 144 11.07 -1.48 1.43
N GLY A 145 9.92 -1.07 1.97
CA GLY A 145 9.73 -0.38 3.23
C GLY A 145 8.85 -1.13 4.25
N ALA A 146 9.10 -2.41 4.53
CA ALA A 146 8.84 -2.91 5.88
C ALA A 146 9.98 -2.42 6.80
N GLY A 147 10.03 -1.10 7.03
CA GLY A 147 11.05 -0.42 7.85
C GLY A 147 11.78 0.78 7.20
N GLU A 148 11.60 1.04 5.91
CA GLU A 148 11.99 2.32 5.30
C GLU A 148 10.73 3.11 4.96
N PHE A 149 10.28 3.93 5.91
CA PHE A 149 9.54 5.15 5.54
C PHE A 149 10.50 5.97 4.70
N THR A 150 10.15 6.22 3.44
CA THR A 150 10.99 7.00 2.52
C THR A 150 11.21 8.38 3.12
N LEU A 151 12.39 8.56 3.71
CA LEU A 151 12.86 9.87 4.15
C LEU A 151 13.23 10.64 2.89
N ASN A 152 12.28 11.41 2.37
CA ASN A 152 12.53 12.29 1.26
C ASN A 152 13.38 13.47 1.75
N GLY A 153 14.58 13.56 1.17
CA GLY A 153 15.52 14.64 1.45
C GLY A 153 16.44 14.85 0.25
N ARG A 154 16.96 16.07 0.12
CA ARG A 154 17.90 16.44 -0.94
C ARG A 154 19.27 16.70 -0.36
N ILE A 155 20.31 16.16 -1.00
CA ILE A 155 21.71 16.44 -0.67
C ILE A 155 22.28 17.42 -1.69
N TYR A 156 22.87 18.52 -1.19
CA TYR A 156 23.49 19.53 -2.04
C TYR A 156 24.69 20.23 -1.37
N PRO A 157 25.70 20.65 -2.15
CA PRO A 157 25.88 20.29 -3.55
C PRO A 157 26.29 18.81 -3.70
N ASN A 158 25.97 18.24 -4.85
CA ASN A 158 26.50 16.94 -5.29
C ASN A 158 26.81 17.07 -6.79
N PRO A 159 28.09 17.04 -7.22
CA PRO A 159 29.30 16.74 -6.43
C PRO A 159 29.68 17.79 -5.36
N ASN A 160 30.55 17.42 -4.41
CA ASN A 160 31.08 18.29 -3.34
C ASN A 160 32.56 18.03 -3.04
N THR A 161 33.14 18.76 -2.07
CA THR A 161 34.55 18.63 -1.63
C THR A 161 34.66 18.07 -0.20
N GLY A 162 33.71 17.24 0.22
CA GLY A 162 33.59 16.76 1.61
C GLY A 162 32.63 17.58 2.48
N GLN A 163 32.05 18.66 1.95
CA GLN A 163 31.09 19.52 2.66
C GLN A 163 29.78 19.60 1.89
N PHE A 164 28.67 19.23 2.53
CA PHE A 164 27.34 19.26 1.92
C PHE A 164 26.24 19.40 2.97
N ASN A 165 25.06 19.83 2.53
CA ASN A 165 23.85 19.88 3.33
C ASN A 165 22.88 18.78 2.91
N ILE A 166 22.15 18.27 3.90
CA ILE A 166 20.99 17.41 3.72
C ILE A 166 19.78 18.19 4.20
N GLU A 167 18.80 18.38 3.32
CA GLU A 167 17.52 19.01 3.67
C GLU A 167 16.43 17.96 3.62
N MET A 168 15.74 17.79 4.74
CA MET A 168 14.68 16.84 4.97
C MET A 168 13.33 17.56 4.89
N ASP A 169 12.29 16.89 4.42
CA ASP A 169 10.95 17.47 4.29
C ASP A 169 10.30 17.83 5.65
N ARG A 170 10.86 17.34 6.76
CA ARG A 170 10.31 17.52 8.12
C ARG A 170 11.42 17.65 9.15
N THR A 171 11.12 18.36 10.23
CA THR A 171 11.94 18.40 11.45
C THR A 171 11.78 17.10 12.24
N ASP A 172 12.89 16.42 12.51
CA ASP A 172 12.95 15.19 13.31
C ASP A 172 14.36 15.06 13.95
N ASN A 173 14.58 14.01 14.71
CA ASN A 173 15.91 13.60 15.19
C ASN A 173 16.52 12.57 14.22
N TYR A 174 17.54 13.00 13.47
CA TYR A 174 18.19 12.21 12.43
C TYR A 174 19.56 11.72 12.86
N THR A 175 19.88 10.46 12.57
CA THR A 175 21.24 9.90 12.56
C THR A 175 21.75 9.86 11.12
N VAL A 176 22.87 10.50 10.85
CA VAL A 176 23.51 10.53 9.53
C VAL A 176 24.82 9.76 9.59
N GLU A 177 25.00 8.84 8.64
CA GLU A 177 26.21 8.03 8.47
C GLU A 177 26.76 8.20 7.05
N VAL A 178 28.01 8.64 6.93
CA VAL A 178 28.75 8.63 5.67
C VAL A 178 29.56 7.36 5.59
N MET A 179 29.41 6.60 4.51
CA MET A 179 30.01 5.29 4.32
C MET A 179 30.78 5.21 3.01
N ASP A 180 31.83 4.41 2.97
CA ASP A 180 32.46 4.01 1.70
C ASP A 180 31.55 3.05 0.90
N VAL A 181 31.93 2.74 -0.34
CA VAL A 181 31.17 1.81 -1.22
C VAL A 181 31.10 0.36 -0.71
N ARG A 182 31.88 0.02 0.32
CA ARG A 182 31.87 -1.30 1.00
C ARG A 182 30.98 -1.27 2.25
N GLY A 183 30.35 -0.14 2.57
CA GLY A 183 29.50 0.04 3.74
C GLY A 183 30.26 0.34 5.03
N ALA A 184 31.56 0.64 4.97
CA ALA A 184 32.32 1.04 6.16
C ALA A 184 31.96 2.48 6.55
N VAL A 185 31.47 2.68 7.77
CA VAL A 185 31.10 4.00 8.30
C VAL A 185 32.36 4.84 8.55
N LEU A 186 32.47 5.97 7.85
CA LEU A 186 33.58 6.93 7.92
C LEU A 186 33.26 8.11 8.85
N SER A 187 31.98 8.50 8.92
CA SER A 187 31.49 9.54 9.82
C SER A 187 30.07 9.21 10.28
N ARG A 188 29.74 9.58 11.51
CA ARG A 188 28.40 9.41 12.10
C ARG A 188 28.07 10.59 13.01
N MET A 189 26.87 11.13 12.88
CA MET A 189 26.37 12.18 13.77
C MET A 189 24.85 12.10 13.96
N THR A 190 24.35 12.78 14.98
CA THR A 190 22.91 12.90 15.28
C THR A 190 22.53 14.37 15.35
N VAL A 191 21.46 14.77 14.67
CA VAL A 191 21.01 16.17 14.55
C VAL A 191 19.49 16.23 14.66
N GLU A 192 19.00 17.15 15.48
CA GLU A 192 17.59 17.53 15.52
C GLU A 192 17.36 18.73 14.61
N GLY A 193 16.38 18.65 13.71
CA GLY A 193 16.10 19.70 12.74
C GLY A 193 15.61 19.12 11.42
N ASN A 194 15.48 19.97 10.40
CA ASN A 194 15.20 19.54 9.03
C ASN A 194 16.36 19.84 8.06
N THR A 195 17.40 20.53 8.51
CA THR A 195 18.59 20.85 7.71
C THR A 195 19.83 20.37 8.48
N ILE A 196 20.69 19.63 7.80
CA ILE A 196 21.82 18.93 8.40
C ILE A 196 23.07 19.27 7.61
N SER A 197 24.04 19.92 8.24
CA SER A 197 25.34 20.21 7.61
C SER A 197 26.34 19.12 7.93
N VAL A 198 26.94 18.54 6.89
CA VAL A 198 27.94 17.47 6.99
C VAL A 198 29.28 17.98 6.50
N ASP A 199 30.31 17.74 7.31
CA ASP A 199 31.73 17.95 6.94
C ASP A 199 32.48 16.64 7.18
N VAL A 200 33.11 16.11 6.13
CA VAL A 200 33.83 14.85 6.14
C VAL A 200 35.13 14.96 5.34
N ASN A 201 36.25 14.65 5.99
CA ASN A 201 37.57 14.69 5.37
C ASN A 201 37.91 13.31 4.78
N VAL A 202 37.60 13.12 3.50
CA VAL A 202 37.81 11.88 2.75
C VAL A 202 38.43 12.17 1.39
N SER A 203 39.05 11.15 0.79
CA SER A 203 39.60 11.26 -0.56
C SER A 203 38.49 11.42 -1.61
N ALA A 204 38.83 11.98 -2.77
CA ALA A 204 37.92 12.01 -3.91
C ALA A 204 37.39 10.61 -4.25
N GLY A 205 36.08 10.49 -4.47
CA GLY A 205 35.43 9.20 -4.66
C GLY A 205 33.92 9.22 -4.48
N MET A 206 33.32 8.03 -4.61
CA MET A 206 31.89 7.83 -4.36
C MET A 206 31.65 7.35 -2.93
N TYR A 207 30.64 7.94 -2.28
CA TYR A 207 30.24 7.60 -0.92
C TYR A 207 28.73 7.40 -0.84
N LEU A 208 28.31 6.67 0.19
CA LEU A 208 26.90 6.50 0.55
C LEU A 208 26.63 7.32 1.81
N VAL A 209 25.55 8.08 1.80
CA VAL A 209 25.04 8.81 2.96
C VAL A 209 23.74 8.16 3.37
N ARG A 210 23.72 7.56 4.56
CA ARG A 210 22.53 6.98 5.16
C ARG A 210 21.99 7.94 6.22
N VAL A 211 20.73 8.30 6.11
CA VAL A 211 20.01 9.14 7.09
C VAL A 211 18.89 8.29 7.68
N SER A 212 18.84 8.18 9.01
CA SER A 212 17.82 7.41 9.71
C SER A 212 17.15 8.22 10.82
N SER A 213 15.87 8.00 11.06
CA SER A 213 15.14 8.47 12.24
C SER A 213 14.27 7.34 12.80
N ALA A 214 13.48 7.62 13.83
CA ALA A 214 12.47 6.68 14.31
C ALA A 214 11.43 6.32 13.23
N ARG A 215 11.33 7.15 12.19
CA ARG A 215 10.36 6.98 11.11
C ARG A 215 10.87 6.03 10.03
N GLY A 216 12.16 6.06 9.72
CA GLY A 216 12.70 5.23 8.63
C GLY A 216 14.15 5.53 8.35
N THR A 217 14.63 5.03 7.21
CA THR A 217 15.99 5.26 6.71
C THR A 217 15.93 5.65 5.23
N VAL A 218 16.91 6.41 4.76
CA VAL A 218 17.17 6.66 3.35
C VAL A 218 18.67 6.60 3.11
N THR A 219 19.09 6.04 1.98
CA THR A 219 20.50 6.03 1.56
C THR A 219 20.66 6.70 0.19
N GLN A 220 21.53 7.71 0.11
CA GLN A 220 21.81 8.45 -1.12
C GLN A 220 23.30 8.45 -1.46
N ARG A 221 23.63 8.40 -2.75
CA ARG A 221 25.01 8.48 -3.24
C ARG A 221 25.47 9.93 -3.35
N VAL A 222 26.68 10.20 -2.90
CA VAL A 222 27.36 11.50 -3.07
C VAL A 222 28.72 11.31 -3.73
N GLN A 223 29.09 12.26 -4.58
CA GLN A 223 30.40 12.30 -5.22
C GLN A 223 31.26 13.38 -4.57
N VAL A 224 32.42 12.99 -4.05
CA VAL A 224 33.45 13.91 -3.53
C VAL A 224 34.53 14.07 -4.60
N LEU A 225 34.89 15.32 -4.91
CA LEU A 225 35.93 15.69 -5.88
C LEU A 225 37.26 16.01 -5.21
#